data_AF-A0A533B8C1-F1
#
_entry.id   AF-A0A533B8C1-F1
#
_cell.length_a   1.000
_cell.length_b   1.000
_cell.length_c   1.000
_cell.angle_alpha   90.00
_cell.angle_beta   90.00
_cell.angle_gamma   90.00
#
_symmetry.space_group_name_H-M   'P 1'
#
loop_
_entity.id
_entity.type
_entity.pdbx_description
1 polymer ?
#
loop_
_entity_poly.entity_id
_entity_poly.type
_entity_poly.pdbx_seq_one_letter_code
_entity_poly.pdbx_strand_id
1 'polypeptide(L)' 'MANIAEGFVRRSNKEFVQFLFIAMSSSAEVQSHLYIAVDQGYLSKDAFESIYGQADKTGRIISGLIKYLRTKQTK' A
#
# COMPACT_ATOMS: atom_id res chain seq x y z
N MET A 1 -1.24 -5.96 -3.87
CA MET A 1 -0.41 -7.18 -3.69
C MET A 1 0.50 -7.45 -4.89
N ALA A 2 0.00 -7.39 -6.13
CA ALA A 2 0.80 -7.60 -7.35
C ALA A 2 2.09 -6.74 -7.41
N ASN A 3 1.98 -5.43 -7.14
CA ASN A 3 3.14 -4.52 -7.17
C ASN A 3 4.24 -4.90 -6.18
N ILE A 4 3.90 -5.39 -4.99
CA ILE A 4 4.92 -5.82 -4.00
C ILE A 4 5.67 -7.04 -4.51
N ALA A 5 4.96 -8.05 -5.02
CA ALA A 5 5.56 -9.26 -5.56
C ALA A 5 6.41 -8.96 -6.82
N GLU A 6 5.90 -8.10 -7.71
CA GLU A 6 6.64 -7.68 -8.91
C GLU A 6 7.91 -6.89 -8.57
N GLY A 7 7.85 -6.04 -7.55
CA GLY A 7 9.02 -5.34 -7.03
C GLY A 7 10.04 -6.26 -6.37
N PHE A 8 9.58 -7.29 -5.66
CA PHE A 8 10.42 -8.21 -4.91
C PHE A 8 11.33 -9.05 -5.82
N VAL A 9 10.88 -9.41 -7.02
CA VAL A 9 11.70 -10.14 -8.01
C VAL A 9 12.74 -9.25 -8.70
N ARG A 10 12.74 -7.93 -8.46
CA ARG A 10 13.75 -7.02 -9.02
C ARG A 10 15.10 -7.19 -8.33
N ARG A 11 16.18 -6.86 -9.03
CA ARG A 11 17.56 -7.15 -8.57
C ARG A 11 18.12 -6.10 -7.61
N SER A 12 17.47 -4.94 -7.48
CA SER A 12 17.95 -3.85 -6.63
C SER A 12 16.90 -3.32 -5.65
N ASN A 13 17.35 -2.90 -4.47
CA ASN A 13 16.50 -2.22 -3.48
C ASN A 13 15.87 -0.95 -4.06
N LYS A 14 16.55 -0.27 -4.99
CA LYS A 14 16.03 0.95 -5.64
C LYS A 14 14.78 0.65 -6.46
N GLU A 15 14.83 -0.39 -7.29
CA GLU A 15 13.68 -0.82 -8.09
C GLU A 15 12.57 -1.38 -7.20
N PHE A 16 12.91 -2.20 -6.19
CA PHE A 16 11.90 -2.70 -5.27
C PHE A 16 11.16 -1.56 -4.56
N VAL A 17 11.89 -0.53 -4.09
CA VAL A 17 11.29 0.66 -3.48
C VAL A 17 10.34 1.39 -4.44
N GLN A 18 10.64 1.48 -5.73
CA GLN A 18 9.74 2.08 -6.72
C GLN A 18 8.40 1.33 -6.77
N PHE A 19 8.45 0.00 -6.82
CA PHE A 19 7.25 -0.84 -6.80
C PHE A 19 6.48 -0.75 -5.48
N LEU A 20 7.17 -0.59 -4.35
CA LEU A 20 6.53 -0.34 -3.06
C LEU A 20 5.79 1.00 -3.03
N PHE A 21 6.29 2.05 -3.68
CA PHE A 21 5.53 3.29 -3.85
C PHE A 21 4.26 3.09 -4.65
N ILE A 22 4.31 2.33 -5.75
CA ILE A 22 3.11 2.01 -6.55
C ILE A 22 2.11 1.23 -5.68
N ALA A 23 2.56 0.24 -4.91
CA ALA A 23 1.70 -0.50 -3.99
C ALA A 23 1.04 0.40 -2.93
N MET A 24 1.77 1.39 -2.41
CA MET A 24 1.25 2.37 -1.45
C MET A 24 0.22 3.31 -2.09
N SER A 25 0.47 3.80 -3.29
CA SER A 25 -0.50 4.60 -4.06
C SER A 25 -1.79 3.83 -4.32
N SER A 26 -1.70 2.57 -4.75
CA SER A 26 -2.91 1.73 -4.94
C SER A 26 -3.69 1.54 -3.63
N SER A 27 -3.01 1.46 -2.48
CA SER A 27 -3.69 1.38 -1.18
C SER A 27 -4.45 2.67 -0.85
N ALA A 28 -3.85 3.83 -1.15
CA ALA A 28 -4.51 5.13 -0.96
C ALA A 28 -5.69 5.33 -1.92
N GLU A 29 -5.60 4.84 -3.15
CA GLU A 29 -6.72 4.83 -4.11
C GLU A 29 -7.90 4.01 -3.60
N VAL A 30 -7.66 2.83 -3.03
CA VAL A 30 -8.71 2.02 -2.39
C VAL A 30 -9.39 2.81 -1.27
N GLN A 31 -8.62 3.47 -0.41
CA GLN A 31 -9.18 4.31 0.67
C GLN A 31 -10.07 5.43 0.12
N SER A 32 -9.66 6.09 -0.96
CA SER A 32 -10.46 7.11 -1.62
C SER A 32 -11.77 6.54 -2.19
N HIS A 33 -11.72 5.39 -2.86
CA HIS A 33 -12.91 4.75 -3.41
C HIS A 33 -13.87 4.22 -2.34
N LEU A 34 -13.37 3.82 -1.17
CA LEU A 34 -14.21 3.39 -0.05
C LEU A 34 -15.13 4.51 0.44
N TYR A 35 -14.66 5.78 0.45
CA TYR A 35 -15.51 6.92 0.80
C TYR A 35 -16.69 7.06 -0.17
N ILE A 36 -16.40 7.00 -1.47
CA ILE A 36 -17.46 7.06 -2.49
C ILE A 36 -18.44 5.91 -2.29
N ALA A 37 -17.94 4.71 -2.05
CA ALA A 37 -18.79 3.53 -1.96
C ALA A 37 -19.60 3.47 -0.65
N VAL A 38 -19.15 4.06 0.46
CA VAL A 38 -20.00 4.26 1.67
C VAL A 38 -21.04 5.35 1.44
N ASP A 39 -20.70 6.44 0.77
CA ASP A 39 -21.62 7.55 0.48
C ASP A 39 -22.75 7.11 -0.45
N GLN A 40 -22.46 6.22 -1.41
CA GLN A 40 -23.46 5.60 -2.29
C GLN A 40 -24.25 4.45 -1.63
N GLY A 41 -23.94 4.11 -0.38
CA GLY A 41 -24.62 3.03 0.35
C GLY A 41 -24.30 1.63 -0.15
N TYR A 42 -23.21 1.44 -0.90
CA TYR A 42 -22.76 0.13 -1.37
C TYR A 42 -22.11 -0.72 -0.27
N LEU A 43 -21.72 -0.09 0.84
CA LEU A 43 -21.13 -0.75 1.99
C LEU A 43 -21.60 -0.12 3.30
N SER A 44 -21.67 -0.95 4.34
CA SER A 44 -21.94 -0.50 5.70
C SER A 44 -20.74 0.26 6.27
N LYS A 45 -20.98 1.09 7.28
CA LYS A 45 -19.90 1.78 8.01
C LYS A 45 -18.92 0.80 8.65
N ASP A 46 -19.39 -0.33 9.18
CA ASP A 46 -18.50 -1.34 9.77
C ASP A 46 -17.59 -1.99 8.71
N ALA A 47 -18.12 -2.24 7.51
CA ALA A 47 -17.32 -2.73 6.39
C ALA A 47 -16.32 -1.68 5.90
N PHE A 48 -16.73 -0.40 5.84
CA PHE A 48 -15.84 0.72 5.55
C PHE A 48 -14.64 0.73 6.50
N GLU A 49 -14.89 0.80 7.81
CA GLU A 49 -13.85 0.91 8.83
C GLU A 49 -12.89 -0.27 8.79
N SER A 50 -13.41 -1.49 8.61
CA SER A 50 -12.60 -2.69 8.49
C SER A 50 -11.67 -2.65 7.28
N ILE A 51 -12.18 -2.36 6.09
CA ILE A 51 -11.37 -2.36 4.85
C ILE A 51 -10.42 -1.16 4.85
N TYR A 52 -10.87 0.02 5.28
CA TYR A 52 -10.05 1.22 5.40
C TYR A 52 -8.89 0.98 6.37
N GLY A 53 -9.15 0.37 7.52
CA GLY A 53 -8.13 0.01 8.51
C GLY A 53 -7.10 -0.98 7.95
N GLN A 54 -7.51 -1.95 7.13
CA GLN A 54 -6.56 -2.84 6.45
C GLN A 54 -5.68 -2.12 5.44
N ALA A 55 -6.25 -1.18 4.67
CA ALA A 55 -5.51 -0.36 3.72
C ALA A 55 -4.49 0.55 4.45
N ASP A 56 -4.89 1.22 5.53
CA ASP A 56 -3.99 2.04 6.35
C ASP A 56 -2.84 1.20 6.94
N LYS A 57 -3.17 0.04 7.54
CA LYS A 57 -2.17 -0.88 8.08
C LYS A 57 -1.18 -1.33 7.01
N THR A 58 -1.66 -1.64 5.81
CA THR A 58 -0.82 -2.03 4.67
C THR A 58 0.12 -0.89 4.28
N GLY A 59 -0.38 0.34 4.17
CA GLY A 59 0.42 1.54 3.90
C GLY A 59 1.54 1.75 4.93
N ARG A 60 1.26 1.59 6.22
CA ARG A 60 2.27 1.69 7.30
C ARG A 60 3.36 0.64 7.16
N ILE A 61 3.00 -0.60 6.86
CA ILE A 61 3.97 -1.70 6.67
C ILE A 61 4.87 -1.41 5.45
N ILE A 62 4.28 -0.98 4.33
CA ILE A 62 5.03 -0.60 3.13
C ILE A 62 6.00 0.54 3.43
N SER A 63 5.55 1.58 4.14
CA SER A 63 6.39 2.71 4.54
C SER A 63 7.58 2.27 5.39
N GLY A 64 7.36 1.40 6.38
CA GLY A 64 8.42 0.80 7.19
C GLY A 64 9.44 0.01 6.37
N LEU A 65 8.95 -0.78 5.41
CA LEU A 65 9.82 -1.55 4.50
C LEU A 65 10.65 -0.64 3.59
N ILE A 66 10.06 0.41 3.01
CA ILE A 66 10.78 1.40 2.20
C ILE A 66 11.91 2.03 3.02
N LYS A 67 11.62 2.43 4.27
CA LYS A 67 12.63 3.01 5.17
C LYS A 67 13.80 2.05 5.38
N TYR A 68 13.52 0.78 5.69
CA TYR A 68 14.53 -0.25 5.87
C TYR A 68 15.40 -0.47 4.60
N LEU A 69 14.77 -0.58 3.43
CA LEU A 69 15.49 -0.83 2.17
C LEU A 69 16.38 0.34 1.76
N ARG A 70 15.96 1.58 2.05
CA ARG A 70 16.76 2.79 1.80
C ARG A 70 17.96 2.89 2.73
N THR A 71 17.85 2.44 3.99
CA THR A 71 19.00 2.40 4.91
C THR A 71 20.03 1.33 4.57
N LYS A 72 19.65 0.31 3.78
CA LYS A 72 20.50 -0.79 3.36
C LYS A 72 21.22 -0.56 2.03
N GLN A 73 21.29 0.68 1.53
CA GLN A 73 22.17 0.99 0.40
C GLN A 73 23.63 0.75 0.82
N THR A 74 24.13 -0.44 0.50
CA THR A 74 25.54 -0.81 0.56
C THR A 74 26.32 0.24 -0.23
N LYS A 75 27.38 0.78 0.38
CA LYS A 75 28.45 1.50 -0.34
C LYS A 75 29.00 0.61 -1.46
#